data_AF-A0A3C0IQL1-F1
#
_entry.id   AF-A0A3C0IQL1-F1
#
_cell.length_a   1.000
_cell.length_b   1.000
_cell.length_c   1.000
_cell.angle_alpha   90.00
_cell.angle_beta   90.00
_cell.angle_gamma   90.00
#
_symmetry.space_group_name_H-M   'P 1'
#
loop_
_entity.id
_entity.type
_entity.pdbx_description
1 polymer ?
#
loop_
_entity_poly.entity_id
_entity_poly.type
_entity_poly.pdbx_seq_one_letter_code
_entity_poly.pdbx_strand_id
1 'polypeptide(L)'
;AHVIATIEQSGKALVTISFEQLAQFAGNMLQIKGNNELPLLVMSSTAYNSLHTTQIETLSKYSELVHSPLNTIETNGGGSARCMMAEVFLTPQ
;
A
#
# COMPACT_ATOMS: atom_id res chain seq x y z
N ALA A 1 21.36 -1.20 -9.15
CA ALA A 1 21.11 -1.89 -10.43
C ALA A 1 20.59 -3.32 -10.23
N HIS A 2 21.25 -4.16 -9.41
CA HIS A 2 20.85 -5.58 -9.27
C HIS A 2 19.43 -5.79 -8.70
N VAL A 3 19.03 -5.06 -7.65
CA VAL A 3 17.72 -5.24 -6.99
C VAL A 3 16.54 -5.06 -7.95
N ILE A 4 16.56 -3.98 -8.75
CA ILE A 4 15.49 -3.71 -9.73
C ILE A 4 15.40 -4.85 -10.75
N ALA A 5 16.54 -5.23 -11.32
CA ALA A 5 16.60 -6.32 -12.30
C ALA A 5 16.09 -7.65 -11.72
N THR A 6 16.41 -7.97 -10.47
CA THR A 6 15.92 -9.19 -9.80
C THR A 6 14.40 -9.17 -9.62
N ILE A 7 13.81 -8.03 -9.27
CA ILE A 7 12.35 -7.89 -9.11
C ILE A 7 11.65 -8.09 -10.46
N GLU A 8 12.13 -7.41 -11.50
CA GLU A 8 11.59 -7.50 -12.86
C GLU A 8 11.70 -8.93 -13.42
N GLN A 9 12.85 -9.60 -13.25
CA GLN A 9 13.05 -11.00 -13.66
C GLN A 9 12.13 -11.98 -12.92
N SER A 10 11.65 -11.62 -11.73
CA SER A 10 10.68 -12.44 -10.98
C SER A 10 9.24 -12.27 -11.47
N GLY A 11 9.00 -11.47 -12.52
CA GLY A 11 7.68 -11.20 -13.09
C GLY A 11 6.81 -10.26 -12.26
N LYS A 12 7.38 -9.57 -11.26
CA LYS A 12 6.65 -8.63 -10.41
C LYS A 12 6.60 -7.25 -11.05
N ALA A 13 5.46 -6.58 -10.93
CA ALA A 13 5.35 -5.18 -11.30
C ALA A 13 6.13 -4.31 -10.30
N LEU A 14 6.92 -3.37 -10.83
CA LEU A 14 7.59 -2.35 -10.04
C LEU A 14 6.78 -1.06 -10.10
N VAL A 15 6.29 -0.60 -8.95
CA VAL A 15 5.64 0.71 -8.80
C VAL A 15 6.61 1.61 -8.05
N THR A 16 7.30 2.48 -8.78
CA THR A 16 8.20 3.47 -8.19
C THR A 16 7.39 4.57 -7.53
N ILE A 17 7.88 5.14 -6.43
CA ILE A 17 7.30 6.34 -5.81
C ILE A 17 8.36 7.43 -5.72
N SER A 18 7.94 8.70 -5.82
CA SER A 18 8.83 9.83 -5.61
C SER A 18 9.10 10.08 -4.12
N PHE A 19 10.05 10.96 -3.80
CA PHE A 19 10.29 11.37 -2.41
C PHE A 19 9.10 12.15 -1.83
N GLU A 20 8.41 12.94 -2.65
CA GLU A 20 7.19 13.65 -2.25
C GLU A 20 6.08 12.66 -1.91
N GLN A 21 5.89 11.62 -2.73
CA GLN A 21 4.92 10.54 -2.45
C GLN A 21 5.29 9.74 -1.19
N LEU A 22 6.58 9.48 -0.99
CA LEU A 22 7.08 8.84 0.23
C LEU A 22 6.73 9.68 1.48
N ALA A 23 6.92 10.99 1.42
CA ALA A 23 6.56 11.92 2.50
C ALA A 23 5.03 12.00 2.73
N GLN A 24 4.23 11.58 1.76
CA GLN A 24 2.77 11.44 1.84
C GLN A 24 2.32 10.00 2.14
N PHE A 25 3.20 9.17 2.69
CA PHE A 25 2.91 7.80 3.10
C PHE A 25 2.53 6.83 1.97
N ALA A 26 2.86 7.12 0.71
CA ALA A 26 2.59 6.21 -0.42
C ALA A 26 3.23 4.82 -0.23
N GLY A 27 4.35 4.70 0.51
CA GLY A 27 4.93 3.40 0.84
C GLY A 27 4.28 2.67 2.02
N ASN A 28 3.41 3.34 2.78
CA ASN A 28 2.84 2.83 4.04
C ASN A 28 1.46 2.17 3.84
N MET A 29 1.35 1.35 2.81
CA MET A 29 0.13 0.59 2.50
C MET A 29 0.27 -0.86 3.00
N LEU A 30 -0.86 -1.52 3.26
CA LEU A 30 -0.88 -2.93 3.61
C LEU A 30 -1.92 -3.66 2.76
N GLN A 31 -1.48 -4.70 2.08
CA GLN A 31 -2.41 -5.63 1.43
C GLN A 31 -2.93 -6.60 2.47
N ILE A 32 -4.24 -6.72 2.58
CA ILE A 32 -4.92 -7.69 3.43
C ILE A 32 -5.85 -8.56 2.59
N LYS A 33 -6.23 -9.70 3.15
CA LYS A 33 -7.21 -10.59 2.56
C LYS A 33 -8.61 -10.15 2.95
N GLY A 34 -9.39 -9.68 1.98
CA GLY A 34 -10.80 -9.33 2.15
C GLY A 34 -11.71 -10.55 2.11
N ASN A 35 -13.01 -10.30 2.06
CA ASN A 35 -14.02 -11.34 1.90
C ASN A 35 -13.83 -12.08 0.57
N ASN A 36 -14.16 -13.37 0.54
CA ASN A 36 -14.04 -14.23 -0.65
C ASN A 36 -12.63 -14.26 -1.27
N GLU A 37 -11.58 -14.16 -0.46
CA GLU A 37 -10.19 -14.15 -0.91
C GLU A 37 -9.80 -12.94 -1.78
N LEU A 38 -10.64 -11.90 -1.86
CA LEU A 38 -10.35 -10.72 -2.67
C LEU A 38 -9.29 -9.85 -1.97
N PRO A 39 -8.13 -9.59 -2.59
CA PRO A 39 -7.10 -8.76 -1.99
C PRO A 39 -7.55 -7.30 -1.89
N LEU A 40 -7.38 -6.70 -0.72
CA LEU A 40 -7.62 -5.28 -0.47
C LEU A 40 -6.28 -4.62 -0.18
N LEU A 41 -5.96 -3.51 -0.85
CA LEU A 41 -4.80 -2.68 -0.54
C LEU A 41 -5.28 -1.46 0.25
N VAL A 42 -4.97 -1.45 1.54
CA VAL A 42 -5.42 -0.43 2.48
C VAL A 42 -4.35 0.65 2.63
N MET A 43 -4.77 1.91 2.52
CA MET A 43 -3.90 3.08 2.64
C MET A 43 -4.64 4.29 3.25
N SER A 44 -3.93 5.37 3.58
CA SER A 44 -4.60 6.63 3.91
C SER A 44 -5.06 7.36 2.66
N SER A 45 -6.05 8.25 2.79
CA SER A 45 -6.43 9.15 1.69
C SER A 45 -5.26 10.06 1.26
N THR A 46 -4.36 10.40 2.18
CA THR A 46 -3.12 11.14 1.90
C THR A 46 -2.24 10.36 0.93
N ALA A 47 -1.99 9.08 1.23
CA ALA A 47 -1.23 8.19 0.35
C ALA A 47 -1.90 8.04 -1.02
N TYR A 48 -3.20 7.73 -1.04
CA TYR A 48 -3.96 7.54 -2.28
C TYR A 48 -3.88 8.77 -3.20
N ASN A 49 -4.13 9.96 -2.66
CA ASN A 49 -4.13 11.21 -3.43
C ASN A 49 -2.73 11.63 -3.91
N SER A 50 -1.66 11.11 -3.31
CA SER A 50 -0.29 11.37 -3.76
C SER A 50 0.08 10.58 -5.01
N LEU A 51 -0.63 9.48 -5.30
CA LEU A 51 -0.34 8.59 -6.41
C LEU A 51 -0.77 9.19 -7.74
N HIS A 52 0.04 8.95 -8.76
CA HIS A 52 -0.33 9.17 -10.15
C HIS A 52 -1.35 8.14 -10.60
N THR A 53 -2.19 8.52 -11.57
CA THR A 53 -3.21 7.63 -12.15
C THR A 53 -2.62 6.31 -12.62
N THR A 54 -1.43 6.32 -13.23
CA THR A 54 -0.76 5.10 -13.71
C THR A 54 -0.36 4.15 -12.59
N GLN A 55 0.00 4.67 -11.41
CA GLN A 55 0.30 3.87 -10.22
C GLN A 55 -1.00 3.27 -9.66
N ILE A 56 -2.07 4.07 -9.55
CA ILE A 56 -3.40 3.62 -9.11
C ILE A 56 -3.93 2.50 -10.04
N GLU A 57 -3.86 2.69 -11.35
CA GLU A 57 -4.25 1.69 -12.35
C GLU A 57 -3.42 0.41 -12.22
N THR A 58 -2.12 0.51 -11.95
CA THR A 58 -1.26 -0.65 -11.77
C THR A 58 -1.61 -1.41 -10.49
N LEU A 59 -1.82 -0.71 -9.38
CA LEU A 59 -2.19 -1.33 -8.10
C LEU A 59 -3.59 -1.97 -8.16
N SER A 60 -4.53 -1.32 -8.84
CA SER A 60 -5.92 -1.81 -8.99
C SER A 60 -6.03 -3.12 -9.76
N LYS A 61 -5.00 -3.50 -10.54
CA LYS A 61 -4.94 -4.83 -11.20
C LYS A 61 -4.75 -5.98 -10.21
N TYR A 62 -4.20 -5.70 -9.02
CA TYR A 62 -3.83 -6.71 -8.03
C TYR A 62 -4.71 -6.67 -6.78
N SER A 63 -5.37 -5.55 -6.49
CA SER A 63 -6.19 -5.38 -5.28
C SER A 63 -7.24 -4.30 -5.47
N GLU A 64 -8.35 -4.41 -4.75
CA GLU A 64 -9.25 -3.29 -4.54
C GLU A 64 -8.56 -2.26 -3.63
N LEU A 65 -8.60 -0.99 -4.02
CA LEU A 65 -7.96 0.09 -3.26
C LEU A 65 -8.94 0.63 -2.22
N VAL A 66 -8.59 0.53 -0.95
CA VAL A 66 -9.39 1.04 0.16
C VAL A 66 -8.61 2.14 0.85
N HIS A 67 -9.20 3.33 0.95
CA HIS A 67 -8.57 4.45 1.61
C HIS A 67 -9.51 5.21 2.54
N SER A 68 -8.96 5.73 3.63
CA SER A 68 -9.68 6.52 4.63
C SER A 68 -8.84 7.72 5.07
N PRO A 69 -9.45 8.86 5.44
CA PRO A 69 -8.71 9.94 6.08
C PRO A 69 -8.12 9.46 7.41
N LEU A 70 -6.82 9.63 7.60
CA LEU A 70 -6.07 9.29 8.82
C LEU A 70 -5.32 10.51 9.40
N ASN A 71 -5.75 11.72 9.04
CA ASN A 71 -5.04 12.98 9.26
C ASN A 71 -4.57 13.17 10.71
N THR A 72 -5.41 12.83 11.69
CA THR A 72 -5.08 12.95 13.12
C THR A 72 -3.89 12.08 13.51
N ILE A 73 -3.83 10.83 13.01
CA ILE A 73 -2.73 9.91 13.31
C ILE A 73 -1.47 10.31 12.55
N GLU A 74 -1.59 10.67 11.28
CA GLU A 74 -0.46 11.08 10.45
C GLU A 74 0.22 12.35 11.00
N THR A 75 -0.59 13.32 11.44
CA THR A 75 -0.09 14.62 11.91
C THR A 75 0.50 14.53 13.32
N ASN A 76 -0.12 13.77 14.23
CA ASN A 76 0.28 13.75 15.64
C ASN A 76 1.14 12.54 16.02
N GLY A 77 0.95 11.39 15.36
CA GLY A 77 1.61 10.13 15.67
C GLY A 77 2.68 9.70 14.67
N GLY A 78 2.76 10.34 13.49
CA GLY A 78 3.76 10.04 12.45
C GLY A 78 3.60 8.67 11.79
N GLY A 79 2.49 7.97 12.03
CA GLY A 79 2.15 6.68 11.41
C GLY A 79 1.02 6.82 10.37
N SER A 80 0.86 5.80 9.53
CA SER A 80 -0.26 5.73 8.58
C SER A 80 -0.87 4.32 8.57
N ALA A 81 -1.66 3.98 7.56
CA ALA A 81 -2.53 2.78 7.53
C ALA A 81 -1.81 1.50 7.96
N ARG A 82 -0.65 1.18 7.34
CA ARG A 82 0.10 -0.05 7.69
C ARG A 82 0.57 -0.05 9.14
N CYS A 83 0.97 1.10 9.68
CA CYS A 83 1.43 1.20 11.07
C CYS A 83 0.32 0.99 12.10
N MET A 84 -0.95 1.10 11.71
CA MET A 84 -2.12 0.93 12.58
C MET A 84 -2.69 -0.50 12.58
N MET A 85 -2.11 -1.41 11.80
CA MET A 85 -2.62 -2.76 11.62
C MET A 85 -1.56 -3.80 11.99
N ALA A 86 -2.02 -4.94 12.49
CA ALA A 86 -1.21 -6.12 12.74
C ALA A 86 -1.90 -7.33 12.12
N GLU A 87 -1.16 -8.09 11.30
CA GLU A 87 -1.65 -9.34 10.74
C GLU A 87 -1.59 -10.43 11.82
N VAL A 88 -2.71 -11.15 11.99
CA VAL A 88 -2.83 -12.23 12.97
C VAL A 88 -3.04 -13.54 12.22
N PHE A 89 -1.95 -14.29 12.03
CA PHE A 89 -1.97 -15.58 11.33
C PHE A 89 -2.23 -16.72 12.30
N LEU A 90 -3.50 -16.99 12.60
CA LEU A 90 -3.89 -18.17 13.38
C LEU A 90 -3.94 -19.40 12.47
N THR A 91 -3.37 -20.51 12.94
CA THR A 91 -3.61 -21.82 12.34
C THR A 91 -5.02 -22.28 12.77
N PRO A 92 -5.84 -22.84 11.87
CA PRO A 92 -7.09 -23.48 12.28
C PRO A 92 -6.79 -24.53 13.35
N GLN A 93 -7.56 -24.55 14.44
CA GLN A 93 -7.56 -25.66 15.39
C GLN A 93 -8.33 -26.84 14.81
#